data_AF-A0A2S1TYT4-F1
#
_entry.id   AF-A0A2S1TYT4-F1
#
_cell.length_a   1.000
_cell.length_b   1.000
_cell.length_c   1.000
_cell.angle_alpha   90.00
_cell.angle_beta   90.00
_cell.angle_gamma   90.00
#
_symmetry.space_group_name_H-M   'P 1'
#
loop_
_entity.id
_entity.type
_entity.pdbx_description
1 polymer ?
#
loop_
_entity_poly.entity_id
_entity_poly.type
_entity_poly.pdbx_seq_one_letter_code
_entity_poly.pdbx_strand_id
1 'polypeptide(L)'
;MRSCNTKKAHRLCKWAGTYGKQNEMTIAVMDGYFTKGKELNHNEDLLEMVKNVGLNVQEAKEVLNSDRYLKEVDMDIHEAHMYGIQSVPFFIFEGRPPISGAQSVEIFMQALQEPQK
;
A
#
# COMPACT_ATOMS: atom_id res chain seq x y z
N MET A 1 11.15 -11.15 10.58
CA MET A 1 9.82 -10.50 10.42
C MET A 1 8.83 -11.21 11.32
N ARG A 2 7.82 -10.51 11.84
CA ARG A 2 6.73 -11.10 12.62
C ARG A 2 5.40 -10.85 11.91
N SER A 3 4.53 -11.86 11.90
CA SER A 3 3.18 -11.69 11.37
C SER A 3 2.42 -10.67 12.21
N CYS A 4 1.89 -9.64 11.56
CA CYS A 4 1.12 -8.58 12.22
C CYS A 4 -0.01 -8.10 11.30
N ASN A 5 -1.02 -7.46 11.88
CA ASN A 5 -2.07 -6.82 11.11
C ASN A 5 -1.54 -5.54 10.45
N THR A 6 -1.72 -5.40 9.13
CA THR A 6 -1.18 -4.28 8.35
C THR A 6 -2.18 -3.14 8.13
N LYS A 7 -3.39 -3.22 8.68
CA LYS A 7 -4.47 -2.24 8.44
C LYS A 7 -4.09 -0.83 8.87
N LYS A 8 -3.33 -0.67 9.97
CA LYS A 8 -2.78 0.64 10.37
C LYS A 8 -1.84 1.22 9.32
N ALA A 9 -0.93 0.40 8.77
CA ALA A 9 -0.01 0.82 7.72
C ALA A 9 -0.77 1.21 6.43
N HIS A 10 -1.76 0.43 6.00
CA HIS A 10 -2.60 0.78 4.86
C HIS A 10 -3.35 2.11 5.05
N ARG A 11 -3.87 2.37 6.24
CA ARG A 11 -4.52 3.64 6.58
C ARG A 11 -3.54 4.82 6.49
N LEU A 12 -2.29 4.65 6.94
CA LEU A 12 -1.26 5.67 6.79
C LEU A 12 -0.85 5.87 5.33
N CYS A 13 -0.79 4.82 4.50
CA CYS A 13 -0.54 4.95 3.07
C CYS A 13 -1.66 5.74 2.36
N LYS A 14 -2.93 5.47 2.70
CA LYS A 14 -4.08 6.25 2.20
C LYS A 14 -4.01 7.71 2.63
N TRP A 15 -3.74 7.97 3.91
CA TRP A 15 -3.55 9.32 4.42
C TRP A 15 -2.40 10.05 3.72
N ALA A 16 -1.25 9.40 3.55
CA ALA A 16 -0.09 9.97 2.85
C ALA A 16 -0.40 10.35 1.39
N GLY A 17 -1.34 9.63 0.75
CA GLY A 17 -1.85 9.97 -0.59
C GLY A 17 -2.49 11.36 -0.67
N THR A 18 -3.08 11.86 0.42
CA THR A 18 -3.63 13.23 0.46
C THR A 18 -2.56 14.33 0.37
N TYR A 19 -1.29 13.97 0.55
CA TYR A 19 -0.12 14.84 0.38
C TYR A 19 0.74 14.46 -0.85
N GLY A 20 0.24 13.56 -1.71
CA GLY A 20 0.99 13.05 -2.86
C GLY A 20 2.15 12.10 -2.51
N LYS A 21 2.21 11.58 -1.27
CA LYS A 21 3.31 10.74 -0.76
C LYS A 21 2.93 9.27 -0.52
N GLN A 22 1.89 8.78 -1.18
CA GLN A 22 1.43 7.39 -0.99
C GLN A 22 2.50 6.36 -1.36
N ASN A 23 3.23 6.59 -2.44
CA ASN A 23 4.27 5.68 -2.91
C ASN A 23 5.45 5.63 -1.92
N GLU A 24 5.94 6.78 -1.49
CA GLU A 24 7.02 6.93 -0.52
C GLU A 24 6.65 6.30 0.81
N MET A 25 5.41 6.49 1.28
CA MET A 25 4.92 5.83 2.49
C MET A 25 4.84 4.30 2.31
N THR A 26 4.37 3.83 1.17
CA THR A 26 4.29 2.39 0.85
C THR A 26 5.67 1.76 0.82
N ILE A 27 6.65 2.40 0.18
CA ILE A 27 8.05 1.97 0.14
C ILE A 27 8.66 1.96 1.55
N ALA A 28 8.41 3.00 2.36
CA ALA A 28 8.89 3.06 3.74
C ALA A 28 8.31 1.95 4.63
N VAL A 29 7.02 1.63 4.46
CA VAL A 29 6.36 0.49 5.13
C VAL A 29 6.98 -0.84 4.70
N MET A 30 7.17 -1.05 3.40
CA MET A 30 7.77 -2.28 2.88
C MET A 30 9.21 -2.44 3.38
N ASP A 31 10.05 -1.42 3.30
CA ASP A 31 11.43 -1.46 3.79
C ASP A 31 11.50 -1.67 5.30
N GLY A 32 10.63 -0.98 6.05
CA GLY A 32 10.47 -1.16 7.49
C GLY A 32 10.22 -2.63 7.85
N TYR A 33 9.26 -3.26 7.19
CA TYR A 33 8.85 -4.64 7.47
C TYR A 33 9.85 -5.69 6.95
N PHE A 34 10.21 -5.61 5.67
CA PHE A 34 11.00 -6.63 4.98
C PHE A 34 12.50 -6.53 5.26
N THR A 35 13.03 -5.33 5.46
CA THR A 35 14.48 -5.11 5.64
C THR A 35 14.83 -4.84 7.10
N LYS A 36 14.06 -3.99 7.78
CA LYS A 36 14.43 -3.43 9.10
C LYS A 36 13.77 -4.14 10.29
N GLY A 37 12.89 -5.10 10.04
CA GLY A 37 12.24 -5.89 11.09
C GLY A 37 11.25 -5.11 11.97
N LYS A 38 10.75 -3.96 11.48
CA LYS A 38 9.77 -3.11 12.15
C LYS A 38 8.38 -3.75 12.16
N GLU A 39 7.57 -3.43 13.17
CA GLU A 39 6.22 -3.99 13.31
C GLU A 39 5.14 -3.01 12.79
N LEU A 40 4.29 -3.47 11.85
CA LEU A 40 3.29 -2.61 11.19
C LEU A 40 2.00 -2.38 11.99
N ASN A 41 1.92 -2.93 13.20
CA ASN A 41 0.87 -2.69 14.18
C ASN A 41 1.35 -1.85 15.39
N HIS A 42 2.65 -1.56 15.47
CA HIS A 42 3.28 -0.75 16.53
C HIS A 42 3.30 0.74 16.10
N ASN A 43 2.71 1.61 16.92
CA ASN A 43 2.48 3.00 16.52
C ASN A 43 3.81 3.76 16.37
N GLU A 44 4.76 3.52 17.25
CA GLU A 44 6.04 4.21 17.29
C GLU A 44 6.87 3.91 16.03
N ASP A 45 6.90 2.66 15.59
CA ASP A 45 7.58 2.27 14.34
C ASP A 45 6.92 2.91 13.11
N LEU A 46 5.58 2.94 13.05
CA LEU A 46 4.85 3.59 11.97
C LEU A 46 5.09 5.10 11.94
N LEU A 47 5.13 5.76 13.10
CA LEU A 47 5.37 7.20 13.20
C LEU A 47 6.81 7.57 12.85
N GLU A 48 7.78 6.69 13.11
CA GLU A 48 9.15 6.84 12.61
C GLU A 48 9.19 6.80 11.08
N MET A 49 8.47 5.87 10.45
CA MET A 49 8.36 5.80 8.98
C MET A 49 7.71 7.07 8.41
N VAL A 50 6.62 7.55 9.02
CA VAL A 50 5.96 8.82 8.66
C VAL A 50 6.95 10.00 8.70
N LYS A 51 7.73 10.09 9.78
CA LYS A 51 8.76 11.13 9.93
C LYS A 51 9.81 11.05 8.82
N ASN A 52 10.26 9.85 8.46
CA ASN A 52 11.28 9.64 7.43
C ASN A 52 10.77 9.99 6.02
N VAL A 53 9.46 9.82 5.77
CA VAL A 53 8.80 10.27 4.53
C VAL A 53 8.58 11.80 4.53
N GLY A 54 8.85 12.48 5.65
CA GLY A 54 8.71 13.92 5.80
C GLY A 54 7.24 14.35 5.86
N LEU A 55 6.41 13.58 6.57
CA LEU A 55 5.00 13.89 6.85
C LEU A 55 4.81 14.25 8.33
N ASN A 56 3.70 14.92 8.65
CA ASN A 56 3.41 15.38 10.01
C ASN A 56 3.08 14.19 10.94
N VAL A 57 3.95 13.95 11.91
CA VAL A 57 3.82 12.88 12.91
C VAL A 57 2.58 13.06 13.79
N GLN A 58 2.19 14.30 14.10
CA GLN A 58 1.03 14.56 14.95
C GLN A 58 -0.28 14.24 14.23
N GLU A 59 -0.40 14.59 12.95
CA GLU A 59 -1.55 14.23 12.12
C GLU A 59 -1.63 12.70 11.91
N ALA A 60 -0.48 12.04 11.71
CA ALA A 60 -0.45 10.58 11.63
C ALA A 60 -0.91 9.91 12.94
N LYS A 61 -0.55 10.48 14.11
CA LYS A 61 -1.08 10.01 15.41
C LYS A 61 -2.60 10.11 15.47
N GLU A 62 -3.18 11.20 14.98
CA GLU A 62 -4.64 11.36 14.92
C GLU A 62 -5.29 10.31 14.01
N VAL A 63 -4.67 9.98 12.88
CA VAL A 63 -5.11 8.85 12.05
C VAL A 63 -5.06 7.56 12.86
N LEU A 64 -3.93 7.23 13.49
CA LEU A 64 -3.78 5.99 14.26
C LEU A 64 -4.72 5.88 15.47
N ASN A 65 -5.16 7.01 16.03
CA ASN A 65 -6.07 7.08 17.18
C ASN A 65 -7.55 7.25 16.81
N SER A 66 -7.89 7.20 15.53
CA SER A 66 -9.27 7.32 15.02
C SER A 66 -9.59 6.18 14.04
N ASP A 67 -10.75 6.26 13.40
CA ASP A 67 -11.17 5.38 12.29
C ASP A 67 -10.94 5.99 10.90
N ARG A 68 -10.23 7.13 10.81
CA ARG A 68 -9.94 7.78 9.51
C ARG A 68 -9.28 6.80 8.53
N TYR A 69 -9.71 6.81 7.27
CA TYR A 69 -9.22 5.92 6.21
C TYR A 69 -9.56 4.43 6.37
N LEU A 70 -10.29 4.03 7.41
CA LEU A 70 -10.69 2.63 7.60
C LEU A 70 -11.66 2.19 6.49
N LYS A 71 -12.66 3.01 6.20
CA LYS A 71 -13.65 2.74 5.16
C LYS A 71 -12.99 2.62 3.79
N GLU A 72 -12.03 3.49 3.49
CA GLU A 72 -11.30 3.52 2.23
C GLU A 72 -10.44 2.26 2.05
N VAL A 73 -9.81 1.77 3.12
CA VAL A 73 -9.08 0.49 3.08
C VAL A 73 -10.04 -0.68 2.89
N ASP A 74 -11.18 -0.69 3.58
CA ASP A 74 -12.17 -1.76 3.42
C ASP A 74 -12.83 -1.75 2.03
N MET A 75 -13.01 -0.56 1.43
CA MET A 75 -13.48 -0.41 0.06
C MET A 75 -12.48 -0.95 -0.96
N ASP A 76 -11.18 -0.66 -0.82
CA ASP A 76 -10.14 -1.24 -1.70
C ASP A 76 -10.16 -2.78 -1.65
N ILE A 77 -10.29 -3.36 -0.45
CA ILE A 77 -10.34 -4.82 -0.27
C ILE A 77 -11.61 -5.38 -0.92
N HIS A 78 -12.75 -4.73 -0.72
CA HIS A 78 -14.01 -5.13 -1.33
C HIS A 78 -13.95 -5.07 -2.86
N GLU A 79 -13.42 -3.99 -3.41
CA GLU A 79 -13.22 -3.83 -4.85
C GLU A 79 -12.31 -4.92 -5.42
N ALA A 80 -11.18 -5.20 -4.76
CA ALA A 80 -10.28 -6.29 -5.16
C ALA A 80 -11.01 -7.65 -5.19
N HIS A 81 -11.82 -7.95 -4.17
CA HIS A 81 -12.63 -9.18 -4.15
C HIS A 81 -13.68 -9.21 -5.27
N MET A 82 -14.32 -8.08 -5.59
CA MET A 82 -15.30 -7.99 -6.68
C MET A 82 -14.65 -8.25 -8.05
N TYR A 83 -13.39 -7.87 -8.23
CA TYR A 83 -12.58 -8.23 -9.41
C TYR A 83 -12.02 -9.65 -9.37
N GLY A 84 -12.33 -10.45 -8.34
CA GLY A 84 -11.83 -11.81 -8.18
C GLY A 84 -10.36 -11.90 -7.78
N ILE A 85 -9.76 -10.82 -7.30
CA ILE A 85 -8.36 -10.78 -6.86
C ILE A 85 -8.25 -11.48 -5.50
N GLN A 86 -7.45 -12.53 -5.43
CA GLN A 86 -7.23 -13.34 -4.22
C GLN A 86 -5.81 -13.21 -3.64
N SER A 87 -4.90 -12.56 -4.36
CA SER A 87 -3.51 -12.41 -3.94
C SER A 87 -2.89 -11.13 -4.52
N VAL A 88 -1.80 -10.69 -3.89
CA VAL A 88 -1.01 -9.52 -4.31
C VAL A 88 0.46 -9.93 -4.49
N PRO A 89 1.23 -9.22 -5.33
CA PRO A 89 0.84 -8.06 -6.14
C PRO A 89 -0.04 -8.45 -7.34
N PHE A 90 -0.93 -7.54 -7.75
CA PHE A 90 -1.85 -7.71 -8.87
C PHE A 90 -1.99 -6.38 -9.61
N PHE A 91 -1.97 -6.41 -10.94
CA PHE A 91 -1.97 -5.22 -11.77
C PHE A 91 -3.06 -5.32 -12.85
N ILE A 92 -3.89 -4.30 -12.94
CA ILE A 92 -4.93 -4.15 -13.96
C ILE A 92 -4.50 -3.02 -14.89
N PHE A 93 -4.52 -3.29 -16.19
CA PHE A 93 -4.31 -2.29 -17.24
C PHE A 93 -5.56 -2.25 -18.10
N GLU A 94 -6.11 -1.06 -18.35
CA GLU A 94 -7.33 -0.90 -19.13
C GLU A 94 -7.18 -1.51 -20.53
N GLY A 95 -8.18 -2.33 -20.93
CA GLY A 95 -8.21 -3.01 -22.22
C GLY A 95 -7.24 -4.20 -22.36
N ARG A 96 -6.61 -4.65 -21.26
CA ARG A 96 -5.55 -5.67 -21.30
C ARG A 96 -5.76 -6.78 -20.27
N PRO A 97 -5.19 -7.98 -20.51
CA PRO A 97 -5.19 -9.04 -19.50
C PRO A 97 -4.51 -8.58 -18.20
N PRO A 98 -5.05 -8.94 -17.03
CA PRO A 98 -4.43 -8.60 -15.76
C PRO A 98 -3.13 -9.38 -15.56
N ILE A 99 -2.19 -8.77 -14.83
CA ILE A 99 -0.93 -9.41 -14.42
C ILE A 99 -1.03 -9.78 -12.94
N SER A 100 -0.95 -11.08 -12.64
CA SER A 100 -0.94 -11.61 -11.27
C SER A 100 0.46 -12.01 -10.84
N GLY A 101 0.87 -11.58 -9.65
CA GLY A 101 2.16 -11.88 -9.05
C GLY A 101 3.28 -10.94 -9.50
N ALA A 102 4.46 -11.13 -8.90
CA ALA A 102 5.67 -10.40 -9.23
C ALA A 102 6.29 -10.97 -10.52
N GLN A 103 5.75 -10.56 -11.66
CA GLN A 103 6.23 -10.96 -12.98
C GLN A 103 7.49 -10.21 -13.41
N SER A 104 8.15 -10.69 -14.45
CA SER A 104 9.36 -10.05 -15.00
C SER A 104 9.03 -8.71 -15.67
N VAL A 105 10.04 -7.84 -15.79
CA VAL A 105 9.90 -6.53 -16.43
C VAL A 105 9.45 -6.68 -17.89
N GLU A 106 9.89 -7.72 -18.58
CA GLU A 106 9.52 -8.02 -19.97
C GLU A 106 8.00 -8.23 -20.12
N ILE A 107 7.37 -8.92 -19.16
CA ILE A 107 5.90 -9.14 -19.15
C ILE A 107 5.17 -7.80 -19.01
N PHE A 108 5.66 -6.92 -18.13
CA PHE A 108 5.08 -5.58 -17.99
C PHE A 108 5.29 -4.73 -19.25
N MET A 109 6.47 -4.80 -19.87
CA MET A 109 6.77 -4.08 -21.11
C MET A 109 5.86 -4.54 -22.26
N GLN A 110 5.65 -5.86 -22.40
CA GLN A 110 4.72 -6.41 -23.39
C GLN A 110 3.30 -5.90 -23.15
N ALA A 111 2.79 -6.00 -21.93
CA ALA A 111 1.46 -5.51 -21.60
C ALA A 111 1.32 -4.01 -21.93
N LEU A 112 2.30 -3.17 -21.62
CA LEU A 112 2.23 -1.73 -21.90
C LEU A 112 2.32 -1.38 -23.40
N GLN A 113 2.98 -2.22 -24.20
CA GLN A 113 3.16 -2.02 -25.64
C GLN A 113 2.04 -2.61 -26.50
N GLU A 114 1.25 -3.54 -25.95
CA GLU A 114 0.08 -4.07 -26.65
C GLU A 114 -0.92 -2.95 -26.97
N PRO A 115 -1.41 -2.85 -28.22
CA PRO A 115 -2.48 -1.94 -28.59
C PRO A 115 -3.72 -2.25 -27.75
N GLN A 116 -4.43 -1.21 -27.29
CA GLN A 116 -5.73 -1.39 -26.66
C GLN A 116 -6.68 -2.11 -27.63
N LYS A 117 -7.37 -3.12 -27.13
CA LYS A 117 -8.45 -3.79 -27.87
C LYS A 117 -9.70 -2.93 -27.91
#